data_AF-A0A961W3G8-F1
#
_entry.id   AF-A0A961W3G8-F1
#
_cell.length_a   1.000
_cell.length_b   1.000
_cell.length_c   1.000
_cell.angle_alpha   90.00
_cell.angle_beta   90.00
_cell.angle_gamma   90.00
#
_symmetry.space_group_name_H-M   'P 1'
#
loop_
_entity.id
_entity.type
_entity.pdbx_description
1 polymer ?
#
loop_
_entity_poly.entity_id
_entity_poly.type
_entity_poly.pdbx_seq_one_letter_code
_entity_poly.pdbx_strand_id
1 'polypeptide(L)'
;MSGKPKFYWDTAPLIAWITDERRKDPAEMSGLAEVVEMVDRGKAILMTSVLWRAEVLNASLTKAQRRRLEEAFDGRSVVELQID
;
A
#
# COMPACT_ATOMS: atom_id res chain seq x y z
N MET A 1 -11.03 24.44 3.96
CA MET A 1 -10.74 23.57 2.79
C MET A 1 -10.59 22.15 3.32
N SER A 2 -11.59 21.29 3.12
CA SER A 2 -11.47 19.88 3.53
C SER A 2 -10.55 19.18 2.52
N GLY A 3 -9.32 18.86 2.93
CA GLY A 3 -8.39 18.09 2.11
C GLY A 3 -8.89 16.65 1.92
N LYS A 4 -8.34 15.93 0.94
CA LYS A 4 -8.61 14.50 0.77
C LYS A 4 -8.32 13.74 2.09
N PRO A 5 -9.14 12.75 2.48
CA PRO A 5 -8.86 11.90 3.63
C PRO A 5 -7.49 11.24 3.49
N LYS A 6 -6.74 11.20 4.60
CA LYS A 6 -5.41 10.59 4.68
C LYS A 6 -5.49 9.33 5.51
N PHE A 7 -5.07 8.21 4.95
CA PHE A 7 -5.01 6.94 5.65
C PHE A 7 -3.56 6.57 5.89
N TYR A 8 -3.18 6.39 7.15
CA TYR A 8 -1.90 5.75 7.45
C TYR A 8 -2.11 4.25 7.41
N TRP A 9 -1.24 3.56 6.68
CA TRP A 9 -1.19 2.12 6.65
C TRP A 9 0.22 1.65 6.95
N ASP A 10 0.31 0.62 7.78
CA ASP A 10 1.59 0.00 8.06
C ASP A 10 2.12 -0.74 6.83
N THR A 11 3.45 -0.83 6.74
CA THR A 11 4.16 -1.48 5.64
C THR A 11 3.80 -2.95 5.52
N ALA A 12 3.65 -3.66 6.64
CA ALA A 12 3.51 -5.10 6.61
C ALA A 12 2.19 -5.56 5.93
N PRO A 13 0.99 -5.02 6.26
CA PRO A 13 -0.24 -5.36 5.53
C PRO A 13 -0.16 -5.04 4.04
N LEU A 14 0.51 -3.94 3.70
CA LEU A 14 0.69 -3.52 2.31
C LEU A 14 1.50 -4.56 1.53
N ILE A 15 2.61 -5.02 2.10
CA ILE A 15 3.43 -6.09 1.51
C ILE A 15 2.62 -7.37 1.38
N ALA A 16 1.90 -7.78 2.42
CA ALA A 16 1.09 -8.99 2.36
C ALA A 16 0.03 -8.94 1.25
N TRP A 17 -0.54 -7.76 0.98
CA TRP A 17 -1.48 -7.55 -0.12
C TRP A 17 -0.80 -7.61 -1.50
N ILE A 18 0.42 -7.08 -1.61
CA ILE A 18 1.23 -7.18 -2.83
C ILE A 18 1.64 -8.63 -3.08
N THR A 19 2.03 -9.37 -2.03
CA THR A 19 2.58 -10.72 -2.11
C THR A 19 1.54 -11.84 -2.09
N ASP A 20 0.25 -11.51 -1.97
CA ASP A 20 -0.84 -12.46 -1.72
C ASP A 20 -0.57 -13.36 -0.49
N GLU A 21 0.15 -12.85 0.51
CA GLU A 21 0.36 -13.55 1.78
C GLU A 21 -0.97 -13.63 2.54
N ARG A 22 -1.29 -14.85 3.00
CA ARG A 22 -2.45 -15.05 3.87
C ARG A 22 -2.14 -14.51 5.26
N ARG A 23 -2.80 -13.43 5.63
CA ARG A 23 -2.81 -12.93 7.01
C ARG A 23 -3.81 -13.67 7.89
N LYS A 24 -3.56 -13.65 9.21
CA LYS A 24 -4.43 -14.27 10.21
C LYS A 24 -5.80 -13.59 10.29
N ASP A 25 -5.87 -12.29 10.00
CA ASP A 25 -7.10 -11.53 9.98
C ASP A 25 -7.45 -11.06 8.54
N PRO A 26 -8.51 -11.61 7.93
CA PRO A 26 -9.00 -11.15 6.63
C PRO A 26 -9.53 -9.71 6.64
N ALA A 27 -9.93 -9.17 7.80
CA ALA A 27 -10.48 -7.83 7.92
C ALA A 27 -9.41 -6.75 7.66
N GLU A 28 -8.16 -6.98 8.09
CA GLU A 28 -7.01 -6.10 7.78
C GLU A 28 -6.83 -5.91 6.27
N MET A 29 -7.03 -6.96 5.50
CA MET A 29 -6.85 -6.95 4.04
C MET A 29 -8.03 -6.27 3.32
N SER A 30 -9.24 -6.38 3.88
CA SER A 30 -10.44 -5.75 3.31
C SER A 30 -10.38 -4.23 3.39
N GLY A 31 -9.93 -3.67 4.51
CA GLY A 31 -9.77 -2.23 4.67
C GLY A 31 -8.68 -1.65 3.77
N LEU A 32 -7.58 -2.39 3.56
CA LEU A 32 -6.49 -1.95 2.69
C LEU A 32 -6.96 -1.87 1.23
N ALA A 33 -7.71 -2.88 0.76
CA ALA A 33 -8.24 -2.89 -0.60
C ALA A 33 -9.17 -1.68 -0.86
N GLU A 34 -10.03 -1.34 0.09
CA GLU A 34 -10.91 -0.17 0.00
C GLU A 34 -10.10 1.15 -0.07
N VAL A 35 -9.09 1.29 0.79
CA VAL A 35 -8.23 2.49 0.76
C VAL A 35 -7.45 2.60 -0.55
N VAL A 36 -6.91 1.50 -1.07
CA VAL A 36 -6.22 1.47 -2.36
C VAL A 36 -7.17 1.88 -3.49
N GLU A 37 -8.42 1.40 -3.48
CA GLU A 37 -9.44 1.81 -4.45
C GLU A 37 -9.79 3.31 -4.34
N MET A 38 -9.89 3.84 -3.12
CA MET A 38 -10.11 5.27 -2.90
C MET A 38 -8.95 6.12 -3.42
N VAL A 39 -7.70 5.68 -3.24
CA VAL A 39 -6.51 6.36 -3.75
C VAL A 39 -6.44 6.31 -5.27
N ASP A 40 -6.72 5.15 -5.87
CA ASP A 40 -6.78 4.96 -7.32
C ASP A 40 -7.82 5.90 -7.96
N ARG A 41 -8.97 6.08 -7.31
CA ARG A 41 -10.02 7.02 -7.72
C ARG A 41 -9.70 8.48 -7.38
N GLY A 42 -8.52 8.78 -6.84
CA GLY A 42 -8.11 10.13 -6.43
C GLY A 42 -8.93 10.70 -5.27
N LYS A 43 -9.65 9.86 -4.51
CA LYS A 43 -10.52 10.25 -3.38
C LYS A 43 -9.80 10.23 -2.04
N ALA A 44 -8.61 9.64 -1.94
CA ALA A 44 -7.84 9.57 -0.70
C ALA A 44 -6.33 9.74 -0.95
N ILE A 45 -5.58 9.88 0.14
CA ILE A 45 -4.11 9.83 0.16
C ILE A 45 -3.71 8.66 1.08
N LEU A 46 -2.90 7.74 0.58
CA LEU A 46 -2.30 6.68 1.38
C LEU A 46 -0.95 7.17 1.92
N MET A 47 -0.72 7.00 3.21
CA MET A 47 0.54 7.28 3.88
C MET A 47 1.13 5.96 4.40
N THR A 48 2.40 5.70 4.12
CA THR A 48 3.10 4.48 4.56
C THR A 48 4.57 4.78 4.84
N SER A 49 5.24 3.95 5.65
CA SER A 49 6.67 4.11 5.95
C SER A 49 7.56 3.80 4.75
N VAL A 50 8.58 4.61 4.46
CA VAL A 50 9.58 4.36 3.40
C VAL A 50 10.23 2.96 3.45
N LEU A 51 10.22 2.32 4.62
CA LEU A 51 10.78 0.98 4.85
C LEU A 51 10.16 -0.09 3.93
N TRP A 52 8.92 0.11 3.47
CA TRP A 52 8.25 -0.82 2.56
C TRP A 52 9.06 -1.09 1.29
N ARG A 53 9.80 -0.10 0.78
CA ARG A 53 10.63 -0.27 -0.42
C ARG A 53 11.76 -1.27 -0.20
N ALA A 54 12.45 -1.18 0.93
CA ALA A 54 13.55 -2.09 1.25
C ALA A 54 13.03 -3.52 1.43
N GLU A 55 11.89 -3.67 2.11
CA GLU A 55 11.25 -4.96 2.33
C GLU A 55 10.74 -5.58 1.02
N VAL A 56 10.16 -4.77 0.13
CA VAL A 56 9.72 -5.20 -1.20
C VAL A 56 10.90 -5.51 -2.14
N LEU A 57 11.99 -4.73 -2.09
CA LEU A 57 13.20 -5.01 -2.87
C LEU A 57 13.89 -6.31 -2.42
N ASN A 58 13.81 -6.63 -1.13
CA ASN A 58 14.29 -7.89 -0.58
C ASN A 58 13.34 -9.07 -0.86
N ALA A 59 12.08 -8.80 -1.22
CA ALA A 59 11.13 -9.85 -1.59
C ALA A 59 11.39 -10.36 -3.02
N SER A 60 11.43 -11.69 -3.19
CA SER A 60 11.44 -12.33 -4.51
C SER A 60 10.05 -12.26 -5.14
N LEU A 61 9.67 -11.08 -5.63
CA LEU A 61 8.38 -10.86 -6.28
C LEU A 61 8.30 -11.55 -7.64
N THR A 62 7.20 -12.25 -7.89
CA THR A 62 6.83 -12.68 -9.24
C THR A 62 6.53 -11.47 -10.14
N LYS A 63 6.54 -11.67 -11.47
CA LYS A 63 6.21 -10.62 -12.43
C LYS A 63 4.81 -10.02 -12.20
N ALA A 64 3.84 -10.84 -11.76
CA ALA A 64 2.48 -10.38 -11.47
C ALA A 64 2.43 -9.48 -10.22
N GLN A 65 3.13 -9.87 -9.15
CA GLN A 65 3.20 -9.08 -7.91
C GLN A 65 3.94 -7.75 -8.13
N ARG A 66 5.03 -7.76 -8.91
CA ARG A 66 5.73 -6.54 -9.32
C ARG A 66 4.82 -5.59 -10.11
N ARG A 67 4.03 -6.11 -11.05
CA ARG A 67 3.06 -5.31 -11.79
C ARG A 67 1.98 -4.73 -10.87
N ARG A 68 1.44 -5.52 -9.94
CA ARG A 68 0.47 -5.03 -8.95
C ARG A 68 1.05 -3.92 -8.08
N LEU A 69 2.32 -4.02 -7.71
CA LEU A 69 3.04 -2.95 -6.99
C LEU A 69 3.16 -1.68 -7.84
N GLU A 70 3.65 -1.80 -9.07
CA GLU A 70 3.78 -0.66 -9.98
C GLU A 70 2.43 0.02 -10.19
N GLU A 71 1.38 -0.76 -10.48
CA GLU A 71 0.01 -0.24 -10.57
C GLU A 71 -0.43 0.41 -9.24
N ALA A 72 -0.09 -0.18 -8.08
CA ALA A 72 -0.47 0.32 -6.77
C ALA A 72 0.10 1.71 -6.42
N PHE A 73 1.30 2.02 -6.93
CA PHE A 73 2.10 3.17 -6.48
C PHE A 73 2.44 4.19 -7.59
N ASP A 74 2.42 3.80 -8.85
CA ASP A 74 2.82 4.68 -9.96
C ASP A 74 1.74 5.75 -10.24
N GLY A 75 2.14 7.02 -10.26
CA GLY A 75 1.26 8.17 -10.51
C GLY A 75 0.18 8.45 -9.45
N ARG A 76 0.18 7.75 -8.30
CA ARG A 76 -0.87 7.83 -7.28
C ARG A 76 -0.51 8.73 -6.09
N SER A 77 -1.54 9.18 -5.37
CA SER A 77 -1.40 10.02 -4.16
C SER A 77 -0.92 9.18 -2.96
N VAL A 78 0.35 8.78 -3.00
CA VAL A 78 1.03 8.09 -1.89
C VAL A 78 2.05 9.05 -1.28
N VAL A 79 2.03 9.18 0.05
CA VAL A 79 3.01 9.94 0.81
C VAL A 79 3.83 8.97 1.64
N GLU A 80 5.13 8.94 1.40
CA GLU A 80 6.04 8.13 2.20
C GLU A 80 6.48 8.94 3.43
N LEU A 81 6.39 8.32 4.60
CA LEU A 81 6.83 8.91 5.86
C LEU A 81 8.22 8.37 6.21
N GLN A 82 9.16 9.27 6.47
CA GLN A 82 10.39 8.89 7.18
C GLN A 82 10.01 8.58 8.62
N ILE A 83 10.42 7.41 9.09
CA ILE A 83 10.32 7.02 10.49
C ILE A 83 11.75 7.05 11.01
N ASP A 84 11.99 7.89 12.03
CA ASP A 84 13.27 8.01 12.74
C ASP A 84 13.57 6.78 13.62
#